data_AF-A0AAW2LHV8-F1
#
_entry.id   AF-A0AAW2LHV8-F1
#
_cell.length_a   1.000
_cell.length_b   1.000
_cell.length_c   1.000
_cell.angle_alpha   90.00
_cell.angle_beta   90.00
_cell.angle_gamma   90.00
#
_symmetry.space_group_name_H-M   'P 1'
#
loop_
_entity.id
_entity.type
_entity.pdbx_description
1 polymer ?
#
loop_
_entity_poly.entity_id
_entity_poly.type
_entity_poly.pdbx_seq_one_letter_code
_entity_poly.pdbx_strand_id
1 'polypeptide(L)'
;MNANEGSIEVRLAATRALYNALGFAQANFSNDMERDYIMRVVCEATLSPEVKIRQAAFECLVSIGSTYYEKLAPYIQDIFNITSKAVREDEEPVALQAIEFWSSICDEEIDILEEYGGDFTADSDVPCYYFIKQALPALVPMLLETLLKQEEDQDQDEGAWNLAMAGGTCLGLVARTVGDDIVPLVMPFIEENITKADWRQREAATYAFGSILEGPSPDKLTPIVNVALSFMLTALTKDPSSHVKDTTAWTLGGYSNFFMVQQ
;
A
#
# COMPACT_ATOMS: atom_id res chain seq x y z
N MET A 1 -22.46 -10.53 12.18
CA MET A 1 -22.66 -9.62 11.03
C MET A 1 -23.72 -10.22 10.10
N ASN A 2 -25.00 -10.11 10.45
CA ASN A 2 -26.07 -10.55 9.56
C ASN A 2 -26.50 -9.35 8.70
N ALA A 3 -26.44 -9.45 7.38
CA ALA A 3 -26.87 -8.37 6.47
C ALA A 3 -28.37 -8.04 6.60
N ASN A 4 -29.18 -8.98 7.12
CA ASN A 4 -30.60 -8.78 7.41
C ASN A 4 -30.86 -8.12 8.77
N GLU A 5 -29.82 -7.85 9.56
CA GLU A 5 -29.94 -7.06 10.80
C GLU A 5 -30.15 -5.59 10.44
N GLY A 6 -31.30 -5.04 10.83
CA GLY A 6 -31.68 -3.66 10.51
C GLY A 6 -30.92 -2.62 11.34
N SER A 7 -30.40 -2.99 12.51
CA SER A 7 -29.67 -2.05 13.38
C SER A 7 -28.22 -1.86 12.93
N ILE A 8 -27.90 -0.63 12.51
CA ILE A 8 -26.55 -0.18 12.15
C ILE A 8 -25.60 -0.35 13.34
N GLU A 9 -26.02 0.02 14.55
CA GLU A 9 -25.21 -0.07 15.76
C GLU A 9 -24.84 -1.53 16.09
N VAL A 10 -25.79 -2.45 15.96
CA VAL A 10 -25.56 -3.89 16.18
C VAL A 10 -24.59 -4.43 15.15
N ARG A 11 -24.76 -4.07 13.87
CA ARG A 11 -23.84 -4.49 12.80
C ARG A 11 -22.42 -3.96 13.00
N LEU A 12 -22.28 -2.68 13.37
CA LEU A 12 -20.98 -2.09 13.66
C LEU A 12 -20.31 -2.75 14.87
N ALA A 13 -21.06 -2.94 15.97
CA ALA A 13 -20.56 -3.61 17.16
C ALA A 13 -20.13 -5.05 16.84
N ALA A 14 -20.90 -5.78 16.03
CA ALA A 14 -20.56 -7.13 15.61
C ALA A 14 -19.30 -7.20 14.73
N THR A 15 -19.09 -6.21 13.85
CA THR A 15 -17.90 -6.13 12.98
C THR A 15 -16.66 -5.88 13.82
N ARG A 16 -16.71 -4.93 14.75
CA ARG A 16 -15.62 -4.64 15.70
C ARG A 16 -15.35 -5.81 16.65
N ALA A 17 -16.40 -6.51 17.07
CA ALA A 17 -16.25 -7.72 17.88
C ALA A 17 -15.53 -8.83 17.10
N LEU A 18 -15.81 -8.99 15.80
CA LEU A 18 -15.03 -9.90 14.96
C LEU A 18 -13.57 -9.47 14.90
N TYR A 19 -13.28 -8.20 14.59
CA TYR A 19 -11.91 -7.68 14.53
C TYR A 19 -11.07 -8.09 15.75
N ASN A 20 -11.60 -7.87 16.95
CA ASN A 20 -10.93 -8.23 18.20
C ASN A 20 -10.80 -9.75 18.43
N ALA A 21 -11.64 -10.56 17.79
CA ALA A 21 -11.65 -12.01 17.90
C ALA A 21 -10.73 -12.69 16.88
N LEU A 22 -10.34 -12.01 15.80
CA LEU A 22 -9.53 -12.58 14.72
C LEU A 22 -8.23 -13.17 15.23
N GLY A 23 -7.52 -12.51 16.16
CA GLY A 23 -6.28 -13.04 16.73
C GLY A 23 -6.41 -14.38 17.48
N PHE A 24 -7.63 -14.84 17.76
CA PHE A 24 -7.91 -16.11 18.44
C PHE A 24 -8.65 -17.12 17.53
N ALA A 25 -8.88 -16.79 16.26
CA ALA A 25 -9.74 -17.56 15.36
C ALA A 25 -9.00 -18.62 14.52
N GLN A 26 -7.79 -19.04 14.94
CA GLN A 26 -6.95 -19.98 14.18
C GLN A 26 -7.69 -21.28 13.81
N ALA A 27 -8.44 -21.84 14.76
CA ALA A 27 -9.20 -23.06 14.53
C ALA A 27 -10.30 -22.87 13.46
N ASN A 28 -10.92 -21.69 13.44
CA ASN A 28 -11.95 -21.34 12.46
C ASN A 28 -11.35 -21.12 11.07
N PHE A 29 -10.22 -20.40 10.97
CA PHE A 29 -9.53 -20.18 9.69
C PHE A 29 -8.88 -21.46 9.13
N SER A 30 -8.60 -22.44 9.98
CA SER A 30 -8.14 -23.78 9.57
C SER A 30 -9.26 -24.65 9.00
N ASN A 31 -10.54 -24.29 9.24
CA ASN A 31 -11.69 -24.97 8.66
C ASN A 31 -12.21 -24.20 7.44
N ASP A 32 -12.13 -24.80 6.26
CA ASP A 32 -12.50 -24.14 5.00
C ASP A 32 -13.92 -23.56 5.01
N MET A 33 -14.89 -24.28 5.56
CA MET A 33 -16.30 -23.84 5.58
C MET A 33 -16.50 -22.63 6.49
N GLU A 34 -15.83 -22.61 7.66
CA GLU A 34 -15.93 -21.50 8.60
C GLU A 34 -15.16 -20.28 8.09
N ARG A 35 -13.97 -20.49 7.53
CA ARG A 35 -13.18 -19.45 6.87
C ARG A 35 -13.96 -18.81 5.72
N ASP A 36 -14.51 -19.60 4.80
CA ASP A 36 -15.32 -19.11 3.68
C ASP A 36 -16.49 -18.27 4.17
N TYR A 37 -17.15 -18.71 5.25
CA TYR A 37 -18.23 -17.96 5.86
C TYR A 37 -17.76 -16.63 6.43
N ILE A 38 -16.66 -16.60 7.20
CA ILE A 38 -16.08 -15.38 7.77
C ILE A 38 -15.69 -14.41 6.65
N MET A 39 -14.92 -14.88 5.66
CA MET A 39 -14.45 -14.07 4.53
C MET A 39 -15.62 -13.46 3.76
N ARG A 40 -16.63 -14.28 3.42
CA ARG A 40 -17.83 -13.79 2.73
C ARG A 40 -18.53 -12.69 3.53
N VAL A 41 -18.73 -12.90 4.82
CA VAL A 41 -19.43 -11.93 5.68
C VAL A 41 -18.63 -10.63 5.85
N VAL A 42 -17.30 -10.70 5.97
CA VAL A 42 -16.42 -9.52 6.00
C VAL A 42 -16.48 -8.78 4.67
N CYS A 43 -16.31 -9.47 3.54
CA CYS A 43 -16.40 -8.88 2.20
C CYS A 43 -17.77 -8.24 1.94
N GLU A 44 -18.88 -8.88 2.33
CA GLU A 44 -20.23 -8.30 2.24
C GLU A 44 -20.33 -7.00 3.09
N ALA A 45 -19.70 -6.95 4.27
CA ALA A 45 -19.70 -5.77 5.13
C ALA A 45 -18.93 -4.58 4.53
N THR A 46 -17.93 -4.83 3.67
CA THR A 46 -17.23 -3.76 2.92
C THR A 46 -18.14 -3.01 1.94
N LEU A 47 -19.29 -3.58 1.58
CA LEU A 47 -20.29 -2.98 0.68
C LEU A 47 -21.41 -2.25 1.43
N SER A 48 -21.29 -2.12 2.76
CA SER A 48 -22.28 -1.43 3.59
C SER A 48 -22.48 0.04 3.15
N PRO A 49 -23.72 0.58 3.19
CA PRO A 49 -23.93 2.02 2.98
C PRO A 49 -23.28 2.87 4.09
N GLU A 50 -23.08 2.28 5.27
CA GLU A 50 -22.50 2.95 6.44
C GLU A 50 -20.97 2.87 6.44
N VAL A 51 -20.34 4.04 6.39
CA VAL A 51 -18.88 4.25 6.34
C VAL A 51 -18.17 3.53 7.49
N LYS A 52 -18.65 3.71 8.71
CA LYS A 52 -18.05 3.11 9.91
C LYS A 52 -18.03 1.58 9.86
N ILE A 53 -19.01 0.97 9.18
CA ILE A 53 -19.05 -0.48 8.99
C ILE A 53 -18.06 -0.89 7.90
N ARG A 54 -17.99 -0.15 6.79
CA ARG A 54 -17.01 -0.42 5.72
C ARG A 54 -15.58 -0.33 6.27
N GLN A 55 -15.26 0.74 6.99
CA GLN A 55 -13.95 0.93 7.63
C GLN A 55 -13.62 -0.26 8.56
N ALA A 56 -14.52 -0.62 9.46
CA ALA A 56 -14.31 -1.75 10.37
C ALA A 56 -14.18 -3.11 9.64
N ALA A 57 -14.83 -3.27 8.49
CA ALA A 57 -14.69 -4.46 7.66
C ALA A 57 -13.33 -4.51 6.96
N PHE A 58 -12.82 -3.39 6.46
CA PHE A 58 -11.45 -3.33 5.93
C PHE A 58 -10.39 -3.50 7.04
N GLU A 59 -10.61 -2.98 8.26
CA GLU A 59 -9.77 -3.30 9.43
C GLU A 59 -9.72 -4.82 9.70
N CYS A 60 -10.85 -5.52 9.54
CA CYS A 60 -10.86 -6.99 9.60
C CYS A 60 -10.02 -7.60 8.47
N LEU A 61 -10.14 -7.11 7.23
CA LEU A 61 -9.34 -7.63 6.10
C LEU A 61 -7.84 -7.42 6.32
N VAL A 62 -7.42 -6.25 6.84
CA VAL A 62 -6.02 -5.99 7.21
C VAL A 62 -5.54 -7.01 8.24
N SER A 63 -6.30 -7.20 9.34
CA SER A 63 -5.93 -8.18 10.37
C SER A 63 -5.92 -9.61 9.85
N ILE A 64 -6.83 -9.99 8.96
CA ILE A 64 -6.83 -11.30 8.31
C ILE A 64 -5.60 -11.43 7.40
N GLY A 65 -5.24 -10.36 6.69
CA GLY A 65 -4.09 -10.26 5.80
C GLY A 65 -2.78 -10.65 6.50
N SER A 66 -2.52 -10.02 7.64
CA SER A 66 -1.31 -10.25 8.44
C SER A 66 -1.35 -11.49 9.32
N THR A 67 -2.54 -12.01 9.68
CA THR A 67 -2.62 -13.18 10.59
C THR A 67 -2.74 -14.50 9.83
N TYR A 68 -3.32 -14.47 8.63
CA TYR A 68 -3.73 -15.67 7.88
C TYR A 68 -3.32 -15.61 6.41
N TYR A 69 -2.16 -15.01 6.11
CA TYR A 69 -1.62 -14.83 4.76
C TYR A 69 -1.75 -16.10 3.90
N GLU A 70 -1.39 -17.25 4.46
CA GLU A 70 -1.35 -18.51 3.71
C GLU A 70 -2.73 -19.04 3.31
N LYS A 71 -3.80 -18.45 3.86
CA LYS A 71 -5.20 -18.78 3.58
C LYS A 71 -5.85 -17.84 2.58
N LEU A 72 -5.17 -16.78 2.12
CA LEU A 72 -5.77 -15.73 1.29
C LEU A 72 -5.94 -16.08 -0.18
N ALA A 73 -5.19 -17.06 -0.68
CA ALA A 73 -5.13 -17.38 -2.12
C ALA A 73 -6.51 -17.53 -2.79
N PRO A 74 -7.54 -18.17 -2.18
CA PRO A 74 -8.86 -18.29 -2.78
C PRO A 74 -9.63 -16.96 -2.89
N TYR A 75 -9.28 -15.95 -2.08
CA TYR A 75 -10.05 -14.72 -1.93
C TYR A 75 -9.34 -13.49 -2.53
N ILE A 76 -8.04 -13.59 -2.82
CA ILE A 76 -7.20 -12.42 -3.13
C ILE A 76 -7.69 -11.62 -4.34
N GLN A 77 -8.29 -12.27 -5.35
CA GLN A 77 -8.85 -11.59 -6.51
C GLN A 77 -10.07 -10.73 -6.14
N ASP A 78 -10.96 -11.25 -5.30
CA ASP A 78 -12.12 -10.50 -4.83
C ASP A 78 -11.68 -9.37 -3.89
N ILE A 79 -10.69 -9.63 -3.02
CA ILE A 79 -10.10 -8.60 -2.14
C ILE A 79 -9.45 -7.49 -2.98
N PHE A 80 -8.75 -7.82 -4.07
CA PHE A 80 -8.21 -6.83 -4.99
C PHE A 80 -9.31 -5.95 -5.59
N ASN A 81 -10.41 -6.55 -6.06
CA ASN A 81 -11.51 -5.78 -6.63
C ASN A 81 -12.14 -4.81 -5.62
N ILE A 82 -12.42 -5.26 -4.39
CA ILE A 82 -13.05 -4.41 -3.37
C ILE A 82 -12.09 -3.35 -2.82
N THR A 83 -10.81 -3.68 -2.59
CA THR A 83 -9.80 -2.69 -2.14
C THR A 83 -9.54 -1.66 -3.22
N SER A 84 -9.37 -2.08 -4.48
CA SER A 84 -9.11 -1.17 -5.60
C SER A 84 -10.27 -0.22 -5.87
N LYS A 85 -11.52 -0.69 -5.69
CA LYS A 85 -12.69 0.17 -5.73
C LYS A 85 -12.69 1.16 -4.56
N ALA A 86 -12.41 0.69 -3.34
CA ALA A 86 -12.43 1.53 -2.15
C ALA A 86 -11.41 2.69 -2.23
N VAL A 87 -10.19 2.41 -2.71
CA VAL A 87 -9.14 3.44 -2.87
C VAL A 87 -9.54 4.56 -3.83
N ARG A 88 -10.32 4.24 -4.87
CA ARG A 88 -10.72 5.20 -5.90
C ARG A 88 -12.00 5.95 -5.57
N GLU A 89 -13.00 5.25 -5.00
CA GLU A 89 -14.38 5.73 -4.95
C GLU A 89 -14.93 5.95 -3.54
N ASP A 90 -14.27 5.45 -2.49
CA ASP A 90 -14.78 5.52 -1.12
C ASP A 90 -14.25 6.73 -0.35
N GLU A 91 -14.78 6.91 0.86
CA GLU A 91 -14.33 7.93 1.80
C GLU A 91 -12.93 7.60 2.34
N GLU A 92 -12.14 8.64 2.61
CA GLU A 92 -10.72 8.52 2.95
C GLU A 92 -10.43 7.51 4.08
N PRO A 93 -11.16 7.47 5.21
CA PRO A 93 -10.90 6.46 6.26
C PRO A 93 -11.04 5.02 5.77
N VAL A 94 -11.89 4.75 4.77
CA VAL A 94 -12.07 3.41 4.19
C VAL A 94 -10.96 3.12 3.18
N ALA A 95 -10.66 4.10 2.33
CA ALA A 95 -9.58 4.00 1.34
C ALA A 95 -8.21 3.79 2.00
N LEU A 96 -7.94 4.44 3.14
CA LEU A 96 -6.73 4.22 3.93
C LEU A 96 -6.59 2.76 4.37
N GLN A 97 -7.66 2.15 4.89
CA GLN A 97 -7.62 0.73 5.29
C GLN A 97 -7.50 -0.23 4.10
N ALA A 98 -8.02 0.16 2.93
CA ALA A 98 -7.83 -0.62 1.71
C ALA A 98 -6.37 -0.60 1.22
N ILE A 99 -5.66 0.53 1.36
CA ILE A 99 -4.21 0.61 1.10
C ILE A 99 -3.44 -0.18 2.15
N GLU A 100 -3.82 -0.05 3.42
CA GLU A 100 -3.18 -0.75 4.54
C GLU A 100 -3.22 -2.26 4.37
N PHE A 101 -4.27 -2.82 3.76
CA PHE A 101 -4.31 -4.24 3.43
C PHE A 101 -3.11 -4.62 2.56
N TRP A 102 -2.83 -3.87 1.49
CA TRP A 102 -1.69 -4.13 0.61
C TRP A 102 -0.34 -3.87 1.29
N SER A 103 -0.24 -2.87 2.17
CA SER A 103 0.94 -2.68 3.02
C SER A 103 1.21 -3.91 3.88
N SER A 104 0.18 -4.46 4.54
CA SER A 104 0.33 -5.67 5.36
C SER A 104 0.75 -6.90 4.54
N ILE A 105 0.23 -7.07 3.32
CA ILE A 105 0.67 -8.16 2.43
C ILE A 105 2.14 -7.98 2.00
N CYS A 106 2.60 -6.74 1.79
CA CYS A 106 4.01 -6.48 1.52
C CYS A 106 4.88 -6.88 2.71
N ASP A 107 4.52 -6.46 3.93
CA ASP A 107 5.28 -6.79 5.14
C ASP A 107 5.39 -8.31 5.34
N GLU A 108 4.29 -9.05 5.20
CA GLU A 108 4.31 -10.52 5.27
C GLU A 108 5.20 -11.14 4.19
N GLU A 109 5.11 -10.68 2.94
CA GLU A 109 5.94 -11.21 1.85
C GLU A 109 7.42 -10.87 2.02
N ILE A 110 7.74 -9.68 2.54
CA ILE A 110 9.12 -9.28 2.86
C ILE A 110 9.66 -10.19 3.96
N ASP A 111 8.95 -10.35 5.07
CA ASP A 111 9.38 -11.18 6.20
C ASP A 111 9.61 -12.63 5.76
N ILE A 112 8.69 -13.19 4.98
CA ILE A 112 8.84 -14.54 4.42
C ILE A 112 10.08 -14.62 3.50
N LEU A 113 10.30 -13.65 2.61
CA LEU A 113 11.43 -13.69 1.68
C LEU A 113 12.78 -13.50 2.38
N GLU A 114 12.82 -12.69 3.44
CA GLU A 114 14.00 -12.48 4.27
C GLU A 114 14.32 -13.74 5.10
N GLU A 115 13.32 -14.43 5.67
CA GLU A 115 13.52 -15.65 6.46
C GLU A 115 14.17 -16.78 5.64
N TYR A 116 13.73 -16.97 4.40
CA TYR A 116 14.23 -18.05 3.53
C TYR A 116 15.39 -17.64 2.61
N GLY A 117 15.90 -16.40 2.72
CA GLY A 117 17.06 -15.93 1.96
C GLY A 117 16.91 -16.01 0.43
N GLY A 118 15.67 -16.00 -0.07
CA GLY A 118 15.35 -16.18 -1.49
C GLY A 118 15.43 -17.63 -2.02
N ASP A 119 15.92 -18.59 -1.24
CA ASP A 119 15.97 -20.01 -1.60
C ASP A 119 14.77 -20.74 -0.98
N PHE A 120 13.60 -20.55 -1.60
CA PHE A 120 12.41 -21.33 -1.27
C PHE A 120 12.64 -22.80 -1.63
N THR A 121 12.71 -23.66 -0.61
CA THR A 121 12.82 -25.10 -0.79
C THR A 121 11.50 -25.78 -0.43
N ALA A 122 11.36 -27.07 -0.77
CA ALA A 122 10.17 -27.84 -0.39
C ALA A 122 9.98 -27.99 1.14
N ASP A 123 10.96 -27.56 1.95
CA ASP A 123 10.95 -27.63 3.42
C ASP A 123 10.57 -26.28 4.09
N SER A 124 10.20 -25.24 3.33
CA SER A 124 9.70 -23.98 3.91
C SER A 124 8.32 -24.17 4.58
N ASP A 125 8.19 -23.73 5.83
CA ASP A 125 6.97 -23.93 6.64
C ASP A 125 5.79 -23.05 6.17
N VAL A 126 6.08 -21.88 5.56
CA VAL A 126 5.09 -20.93 5.06
C VAL A 126 5.35 -20.64 3.58
N PRO A 127 4.39 -20.87 2.67
CA PRO A 127 4.55 -20.54 1.25
C PRO A 127 4.42 -19.03 1.00
N CYS A 128 5.35 -18.44 0.24
CA CYS A 128 5.16 -17.11 -0.34
C CYS A 128 4.34 -17.24 -1.64
N TYR A 129 3.14 -16.65 -1.67
CA TYR A 129 2.27 -16.68 -2.84
C TYR A 129 2.57 -15.56 -3.84
N TYR A 130 3.42 -14.59 -3.50
CA TYR A 130 3.77 -13.45 -4.36
C TYR A 130 2.53 -12.68 -4.87
N PHE A 131 1.55 -12.45 -3.99
CA PHE A 131 0.35 -11.67 -4.28
C PHE A 131 0.69 -10.27 -4.78
N ILE A 132 1.72 -9.62 -4.20
CA ILE A 132 2.14 -8.28 -4.64
C ILE A 132 2.63 -8.32 -6.09
N LYS A 133 3.48 -9.30 -6.42
CA LYS A 133 3.98 -9.49 -7.80
C LYS A 133 2.86 -9.75 -8.80
N GLN A 134 1.86 -10.54 -8.40
CA GLN A 134 0.70 -10.84 -9.24
C GLN A 134 -0.22 -9.63 -9.46
N ALA A 135 -0.42 -8.80 -8.43
CA ALA A 135 -1.25 -7.59 -8.49
C ALA A 135 -0.54 -6.39 -9.11
N LEU A 136 0.80 -6.45 -9.24
CA LEU A 136 1.68 -5.33 -9.57
C LEU A 136 1.19 -4.43 -10.74
N PRO A 137 0.75 -4.97 -11.90
CA PRO A 137 0.36 -4.14 -13.05
C PRO A 137 -0.86 -3.25 -12.78
N ALA A 138 -1.70 -3.61 -11.80
CA ALA A 138 -2.90 -2.88 -11.44
C ALA A 138 -2.76 -2.15 -10.08
N LEU A 139 -1.94 -2.69 -9.17
CA LEU A 139 -1.63 -2.08 -7.88
C LEU A 139 -0.79 -0.81 -8.04
N VAL A 140 0.26 -0.83 -8.86
CA VAL A 140 1.15 0.34 -9.04
C VAL A 140 0.39 1.56 -9.57
N PRO A 141 -0.38 1.48 -10.68
CA PRO A 141 -1.17 2.62 -11.14
C PRO A 141 -2.15 3.16 -10.09
N MET A 142 -2.80 2.25 -9.35
CA MET A 142 -3.72 2.63 -8.27
C MET A 142 -3.01 3.45 -7.17
N LEU A 143 -1.81 3.03 -6.74
CA LEU A 143 -1.04 3.76 -5.72
C LEU A 143 -0.53 5.11 -6.25
N LEU A 144 -0.09 5.16 -7.51
CA LEU A 144 0.35 6.42 -8.14
C LEU A 144 -0.81 7.44 -8.27
N GLU A 145 -2.04 6.97 -8.50
CA GLU A 145 -3.23 7.82 -8.50
C GLU A 145 -3.47 8.48 -7.13
N THR A 146 -3.15 7.81 -6.02
CA THR A 146 -3.36 8.40 -4.68
C THR A 146 -2.35 9.49 -4.36
N LEU A 147 -1.14 9.43 -4.95
CA LEU A 147 -0.13 10.47 -4.79
C LEU A 147 -0.59 11.82 -5.34
N LEU A 148 -1.58 11.85 -6.26
CA LEU A 148 -2.16 13.09 -6.80
C LEU A 148 -3.27 13.69 -5.92
N LYS A 149 -3.58 13.07 -4.77
CA LYS A 149 -4.66 13.50 -3.86
C LYS A 149 -4.12 14.37 -2.70
N GLN A 150 -3.12 15.21 -2.95
CA GLN A 150 -2.57 16.09 -1.91
C GLN A 150 -3.55 17.22 -1.56
N GLU A 151 -3.82 17.38 -0.26
CA GLU A 151 -4.64 18.48 0.27
C GLU A 151 -3.85 19.79 0.32
N GLU A 152 -4.54 20.90 0.04
CA GLU A 152 -3.93 22.25 -0.08
C GLU A 152 -3.67 22.92 1.29
N ASP A 153 -4.41 22.51 2.33
CA ASP A 153 -4.41 23.13 3.67
C ASP A 153 -3.55 22.35 4.69
N GLN A 154 -2.54 21.60 4.23
CA GLN A 154 -1.64 20.79 5.09
C GLN A 154 -0.90 21.61 6.16
N ASP A 155 -0.85 22.95 6.04
CA ASP A 155 -0.24 23.85 7.02
C ASP A 155 -0.94 23.86 8.41
N GLN A 156 -2.17 23.36 8.53
CA GLN A 156 -2.89 23.32 9.84
C GLN A 156 -2.79 21.97 10.56
N ASP A 157 -2.38 20.89 9.87
CA ASP A 157 -2.26 19.55 10.44
C ASP A 157 -1.12 18.78 9.74
N GLU A 158 0.10 19.32 9.78
CA GLU A 158 1.34 18.80 9.15
C GLU A 158 1.68 17.33 9.51
N GLY A 159 0.89 16.67 10.38
CA GLY A 159 1.03 15.26 10.78
C GLY A 159 -0.17 14.36 10.49
N ALA A 160 -1.23 14.84 9.83
CA ALA A 160 -2.39 14.02 9.53
C ALA A 160 -2.10 13.01 8.40
N TRP A 161 -2.18 11.72 8.73
CA TRP A 161 -2.01 10.62 7.77
C TRP A 161 -3.13 10.62 6.73
N ASN A 162 -2.77 10.78 5.45
CA ASN A 162 -3.72 10.92 4.33
C ASN A 162 -3.42 9.94 3.18
N LEU A 163 -4.28 9.94 2.14
CA LEU A 163 -4.16 9.02 1.00
C LEU A 163 -2.84 9.11 0.21
N ALA A 164 -2.27 10.31 0.08
CA ALA A 164 -0.99 10.48 -0.61
C ALA A 164 0.15 9.85 0.20
N MET A 165 0.17 10.07 1.52
CA MET A 165 1.16 9.44 2.41
C MET A 165 1.00 7.92 2.44
N ALA A 166 -0.22 7.42 2.62
CA ALA A 166 -0.49 5.98 2.65
C ALA A 166 -0.09 5.30 1.34
N GLY A 167 -0.43 5.90 0.20
CA GLY A 167 -0.03 5.39 -1.11
C GLY A 167 1.47 5.42 -1.34
N GLY A 168 2.16 6.48 -0.94
CA GLY A 168 3.61 6.61 -1.07
C GLY A 168 4.37 5.61 -0.21
N THR A 169 3.92 5.39 1.02
CA THR A 169 4.46 4.36 1.92
C THR A 169 4.20 2.96 1.37
N CYS A 170 2.97 2.66 0.96
CA CYS A 170 2.64 1.37 0.36
C CYS A 170 3.45 1.12 -0.93
N LEU A 171 3.65 2.14 -1.78
CA LEU A 171 4.47 2.03 -2.98
C LEU A 171 5.93 1.67 -2.66
N GLY A 172 6.49 2.22 -1.57
CA GLY A 172 7.82 1.86 -1.10
C GLY A 172 7.91 0.42 -0.58
N LEU A 173 6.88 -0.05 0.13
CA LEU A 173 6.79 -1.46 0.55
C LEU A 173 6.68 -2.39 -0.67
N VAL A 174 5.89 -2.02 -1.68
CA VAL A 174 5.83 -2.76 -2.95
C VAL A 174 7.22 -2.81 -3.60
N ALA A 175 7.96 -1.69 -3.63
CA ALA A 175 9.31 -1.65 -4.20
C ALA A 175 10.29 -2.57 -3.49
N ARG A 176 10.26 -2.60 -2.15
CA ARG A 176 11.04 -3.53 -1.32
C ARG A 176 10.66 -4.99 -1.58
N THR A 177 9.37 -5.27 -1.77
CA THR A 177 8.85 -6.63 -2.00
C THR A 177 9.24 -7.19 -3.37
N VAL A 178 9.12 -6.41 -4.44
CA VAL A 178 9.28 -6.90 -5.82
C VAL A 178 10.60 -6.51 -6.49
N GLY A 179 11.40 -5.64 -5.86
CA GLY A 179 12.68 -5.18 -6.39
C GLY A 179 12.54 -4.53 -7.76
N ASP A 180 13.35 -4.96 -8.73
CA ASP A 180 13.47 -4.35 -10.06
C ASP A 180 12.16 -4.30 -10.87
N ASP A 181 11.20 -5.18 -10.56
CA ASP A 181 9.95 -5.31 -11.30
C ASP A 181 9.05 -4.07 -11.21
N ILE A 182 9.19 -3.24 -10.17
CA ILE A 182 8.40 -2.00 -10.00
C ILE A 182 8.86 -0.87 -10.93
N VAL A 183 10.16 -0.80 -11.23
CA VAL A 183 10.80 0.32 -11.94
C VAL A 183 10.10 0.64 -13.28
N PRO A 184 9.87 -0.31 -14.20
CA PRO A 184 9.24 0.00 -15.48
C PRO A 184 7.78 0.47 -15.36
N LEU A 185 7.12 0.26 -14.22
CA LEU A 185 5.73 0.67 -13.99
C LEU A 185 5.63 2.08 -13.41
N VAL A 186 6.63 2.50 -12.63
CA VAL A 186 6.65 3.83 -11.98
C VAL A 186 7.31 4.90 -12.86
N MET A 187 8.34 4.55 -13.63
CA MET A 187 9.08 5.51 -14.45
C MET A 187 8.22 6.32 -15.44
N PRO A 188 7.22 5.74 -16.15
CA PRO A 188 6.36 6.52 -17.04
C PRO A 188 5.60 7.64 -16.31
N PHE A 189 5.13 7.38 -15.10
CA PHE A 189 4.44 8.38 -14.29
C PHE A 189 5.39 9.50 -13.87
N ILE A 190 6.62 9.17 -13.47
CA ILE A 190 7.63 10.18 -13.11
C ILE A 190 7.94 11.06 -14.32
N GLU A 191 8.30 10.47 -15.46
CA GLU A 191 8.68 11.19 -16.67
C GLU A 191 7.56 12.12 -17.18
N GLU A 192 6.31 11.68 -17.07
CA GLU A 192 5.16 12.49 -17.46
C GLU A 192 4.93 13.70 -16.54
N ASN A 193 5.08 13.51 -15.22
CA ASN A 193 4.59 14.47 -14.23
C ASN A 193 5.66 15.44 -13.70
N ILE A 194 6.93 15.04 -13.72
CA ILE A 194 8.03 15.74 -13.05
C ILE A 194 8.27 17.18 -13.55
N THR A 195 7.87 17.52 -14.78
CA THR A 195 8.03 18.87 -15.37
C THR A 195 6.72 19.65 -15.54
N LYS A 196 5.60 19.14 -15.03
CA LYS A 196 4.28 19.76 -15.22
C LYS A 196 4.16 21.08 -14.49
N ALA A 197 3.28 21.96 -14.97
CA ALA A 197 3.03 23.26 -14.35
C ALA A 197 2.36 23.13 -12.97
N ASP A 198 1.52 22.12 -12.79
CA ASP A 198 0.88 21.83 -11.51
C ASP A 198 1.90 21.26 -10.51
N TRP A 199 1.98 21.86 -9.33
CA TRP A 199 2.91 21.43 -8.29
C TRP A 199 2.54 20.06 -7.74
N ARG A 200 1.26 19.68 -7.72
CA ARG A 200 0.82 18.36 -7.26
C ARG A 200 1.38 17.22 -8.11
N GLN A 201 1.45 17.44 -9.42
CA GLN A 201 2.04 16.46 -10.35
C GLN A 201 3.55 16.35 -10.13
N ARG A 202 4.24 17.48 -9.99
CA ARG A 202 5.69 17.47 -9.72
C ARG A 202 6.03 16.83 -8.38
N GLU A 203 5.28 17.16 -7.33
CA GLU A 203 5.44 16.61 -6.00
C GLU A 203 5.17 15.10 -6.02
N ALA A 204 4.05 14.65 -6.59
CA ALA A 204 3.73 13.22 -6.71
C ALA A 204 4.80 12.43 -7.48
N ALA A 205 5.34 13.00 -8.57
CA ALA A 205 6.43 12.39 -9.33
C ALA A 205 7.71 12.26 -8.48
N THR A 206 8.03 13.30 -7.73
CA THR A 206 9.18 13.34 -6.80
C THR A 206 8.99 12.30 -5.69
N TYR A 207 7.78 12.21 -5.13
CA TYR A 207 7.47 11.28 -4.06
C TYR A 207 7.51 9.83 -4.55
N ALA A 208 6.85 9.52 -5.67
CA ALA A 208 6.89 8.20 -6.29
C ALA A 208 8.33 7.72 -6.54
N PHE A 209 9.16 8.65 -7.00
CA PHE A 209 10.56 8.37 -7.24
C PHE A 209 11.35 8.08 -5.96
N GLY A 210 11.15 8.87 -4.91
CA GLY A 210 11.77 8.63 -3.61
C GLY A 210 11.32 7.31 -2.98
N SER A 211 10.04 6.94 -3.12
CA SER A 211 9.49 5.68 -2.62
C SER A 211 10.16 4.44 -3.22
N ILE A 212 10.64 4.49 -4.47
CA ILE A 212 11.26 3.32 -5.14
C ILE A 212 12.79 3.29 -5.04
N LEU A 213 13.41 4.15 -4.22
CA LEU A 213 14.88 4.16 -4.04
C LEU A 213 15.37 3.00 -3.17
N GLU A 214 14.47 2.28 -2.49
CA GLU A 214 14.76 1.09 -1.70
C GLU A 214 14.01 -0.12 -2.28
N GLY A 215 14.70 -1.25 -2.38
CA GLY A 215 14.18 -2.49 -2.98
C GLY A 215 14.84 -2.86 -4.31
N PRO A 216 14.72 -2.05 -5.38
CA PRO A 216 15.37 -2.34 -6.65
C PRO A 216 16.90 -2.41 -6.54
N SER A 217 17.51 -3.16 -7.44
CA SER A 217 18.94 -3.40 -7.46
C SER A 217 19.74 -2.13 -7.75
N PRO A 218 20.99 -2.05 -7.25
CA PRO A 218 21.83 -0.89 -7.51
C PRO A 218 22.12 -0.64 -8.98
N ASP A 219 22.29 -1.72 -9.75
CA ASP A 219 22.52 -1.69 -11.18
C ASP A 219 21.34 -1.04 -11.93
N LYS A 220 20.11 -1.27 -11.43
CA LYS A 220 18.90 -0.69 -12.01
C LYS A 220 18.72 0.77 -11.63
N LEU A 221 18.98 1.12 -10.37
CA LEU A 221 18.74 2.47 -9.85
C LEU A 221 19.83 3.46 -10.26
N THR A 222 21.11 3.09 -10.18
CA THR A 222 22.24 4.03 -10.36
C THR A 222 22.14 4.90 -11.63
N PRO A 223 21.81 4.36 -12.82
CA PRO A 223 21.63 5.19 -14.01
C PRO A 223 20.50 6.21 -13.89
N ILE A 224 19.37 5.80 -13.28
CA ILE A 224 18.18 6.63 -13.08
C ILE A 224 18.50 7.76 -12.10
N VAL A 225 19.15 7.41 -10.98
CA VAL A 225 19.59 8.36 -9.95
C VAL A 225 20.48 9.44 -10.54
N ASN A 226 21.50 9.06 -11.33
CA ASN A 226 22.45 10.00 -11.90
C ASN A 226 21.79 11.04 -12.81
N VAL A 227 20.76 10.63 -13.56
CA VAL A 227 19.98 11.53 -14.42
C VAL A 227 19.08 12.43 -13.57
N ALA A 228 18.38 11.85 -12.59
CA ALA A 228 17.41 12.57 -11.77
C ALA A 228 18.06 13.58 -10.80
N LEU A 229 19.29 13.33 -10.33
CA LEU A 229 19.95 14.17 -9.31
C LEU A 229 20.03 15.65 -9.72
N SER A 230 20.34 15.93 -10.99
CA SER A 230 20.38 17.31 -11.50
C SER A 230 18.99 17.97 -11.48
N PHE A 231 17.95 17.19 -11.78
CA PHE A 231 16.57 17.65 -11.70
C PHE A 231 16.17 17.93 -10.25
N MET A 232 16.43 17.00 -9.34
CA MET A 232 16.11 17.11 -7.91
C MET A 232 16.79 18.32 -7.26
N LEU A 233 18.09 18.54 -7.53
CA LEU A 233 18.79 19.73 -7.03
C LEU A 233 18.17 21.04 -7.56
N THR A 234 17.69 21.02 -8.80
CA THR A 234 17.00 22.17 -9.39
C THR A 234 15.64 22.39 -8.73
N ALA A 235 14.85 21.33 -8.52
CA ALA A 235 13.56 21.39 -7.84
C ALA A 235 13.72 21.93 -6.40
N LEU A 236 14.67 21.39 -5.63
CA LEU A 236 14.95 21.82 -4.26
C LEU A 236 15.26 23.32 -4.15
N THR A 237 16.01 23.86 -5.12
CA THR A 237 16.49 25.25 -5.05
C THR A 237 15.58 26.25 -5.75
N LYS A 238 14.83 25.82 -6.77
CA LYS A 238 14.12 26.73 -7.69
C LYS A 238 12.62 26.46 -7.83
N ASP A 239 12.07 25.36 -7.33
CA ASP A 239 10.63 25.13 -7.45
C ASP A 239 9.85 26.22 -6.69
N PRO A 240 8.76 26.77 -7.25
CA PRO A 240 7.95 27.76 -6.54
C PRO A 240 7.20 27.18 -5.33
N SER A 241 6.90 25.87 -5.33
CA SER A 241 6.14 25.20 -4.25
C SER A 241 7.06 24.76 -3.11
N SER A 242 6.65 25.02 -1.86
CA SER A 242 7.29 24.48 -0.66
C SER A 242 7.17 22.96 -0.61
N HIS A 243 5.97 22.41 -0.85
CA HIS A 243 5.73 20.97 -0.84
C HIS A 243 6.68 20.20 -1.77
N VAL A 244 6.87 20.69 -3.00
CA VAL A 244 7.81 20.05 -3.94
C VAL A 244 9.24 20.07 -3.38
N LYS A 245 9.67 21.18 -2.76
CA LYS A 245 11.01 21.29 -2.17
C LYS A 245 11.18 20.35 -0.98
N ASP A 246 10.18 20.24 -0.11
CA ASP A 246 10.24 19.41 1.08
C ASP A 246 10.30 17.92 0.71
N THR A 247 9.43 17.46 -0.21
CA THR A 247 9.48 16.09 -0.76
C THR A 247 10.79 15.81 -1.48
N THR A 248 11.33 16.80 -2.21
CA THR A 248 12.64 16.69 -2.87
C THR A 248 13.76 16.54 -1.83
N ALA A 249 13.72 17.31 -0.74
CA ALA A 249 14.69 17.22 0.35
C ALA A 249 14.65 15.85 1.04
N TRP A 250 13.45 15.33 1.33
CA TRP A 250 13.25 13.99 1.86
C TRP A 250 13.83 12.92 0.92
N THR A 251 13.55 13.02 -0.37
CA THR A 251 14.05 12.08 -1.39
C THR A 251 15.59 12.11 -1.47
N LEU A 252 16.20 13.30 -1.43
CA LEU A 252 17.67 13.49 -1.34
C LEU A 252 18.28 12.94 -0.04
N GLY A 253 17.53 12.93 1.06
CA GLY A 253 17.88 12.21 2.27
C GLY A 253 17.99 10.70 2.03
N GLY A 254 16.96 10.11 1.39
CA GLY A 254 16.93 8.69 1.03
C GLY A 254 18.11 8.29 0.12
N TYR A 255 18.44 9.14 -0.85
CA TYR A 255 19.61 8.97 -1.72
C TYR A 255 20.93 8.85 -0.96
N SER A 256 21.13 9.71 0.04
CA SER A 256 22.37 9.70 0.82
C SER A 256 22.53 8.39 1.59
N ASN A 257 21.41 7.82 2.05
CA ASN A 257 21.39 6.51 2.70
C ASN A 257 21.70 5.38 1.70
N PHE A 258 21.10 5.41 0.50
CA PHE A 258 21.34 4.43 -0.56
C PHE A 258 22.84 4.30 -0.93
N PHE A 259 23.56 5.41 -1.09
CA PHE A 259 24.99 5.38 -1.38
C PHE A 259 25.87 5.05 -0.17
N MET A 260 25.41 5.28 1.06
CA MET A 260 26.16 4.92 2.27
C MET A 260 26.09 3.42 2.58
N VAL A 261 24.96 2.76 2.31
CA VAL A 261 24.79 1.32 2.56
C VAL A 261 25.58 0.45 1.56
N GLN A 262 26.01 1.03 0.43
CA GLN A 262 26.74 0.31 -0.63
C GLN A 262 28.27 0.48 -0.63
N GLN A 263 28.83 1.17 0.37
CA GLN A 263 30.28 1.21 0.62
C GLN A 263 30.67 0.32 1.80
#